data_AF-A0A5C7LTX8-F1
#
_entry.id   AF-A0A5C7LTX8-F1
#
_cell.length_a   1.000
_cell.length_b   1.000
_cell.length_c   1.000
_cell.angle_alpha   90.00
_cell.angle_beta   90.00
_cell.angle_gamma   90.00
#
_symmetry.space_group_name_H-M   'P 1'
#
loop_
_entity.id
_entity.type
_entity.pdbx_description
1 polymer ?
#
loop_
_entity_poly.entity_id
_entity_poly.type
_entity_poly.pdbx_seq_one_letter_code
_entity_poly.pdbx_strand_id
1 'polypeptide(L)'
;MRERKIEQIATRLALIHSEVSEALECIRDKNFDPDGLMLYVSSRSIPPSPNMYAKPEGLASELADIIIRVLDLASALKIDIGAALVAKARYNATRPHKHGGKAI
;
A
#
# COMPACT_ATOMS: atom_id res chain seq x y z
N MET A 1 29.26 -1.56 -5.40
CA MET A 1 28.23 -0.53 -5.70
C MET A 1 26.90 -1.15 -6.13
N ARG A 2 26.89 -2.11 -7.07
CA ARG A 2 25.67 -2.80 -7.55
C ARG A 2 24.96 -3.62 -6.46
N GLU A 3 25.70 -4.44 -5.71
CA GLU A 3 25.15 -5.30 -4.64
C GLU A 3 24.43 -4.48 -3.57
N ARG A 4 25.09 -3.43 -3.06
CA ARG A 4 24.48 -2.46 -2.13
C ARG A 4 23.17 -1.85 -2.65
N LYS A 5 23.08 -1.55 -3.94
CA LYS A 5 21.84 -1.03 -4.55
C LYS A 5 20.74 -2.10 -4.58
N ILE A 6 21.08 -3.36 -4.87
CA ILE A 6 20.13 -4.49 -4.84
C ILE A 6 19.61 -4.71 -3.42
N GLU A 7 20.50 -4.71 -2.42
CA GLU A 7 20.13 -4.83 -1.01
C GLU A 7 19.17 -3.72 -0.59
N GLN A 8 19.46 -2.47 -0.93
CA GLN A 8 18.58 -1.33 -0.62
C GLN A 8 17.19 -1.47 -1.25
N ILE A 9 17.11 -1.98 -2.48
CA ILE A 9 15.83 -2.25 -3.14
C ILE A 9 15.09 -3.37 -2.40
N ALA A 10 15.77 -4.47 -2.09
CA ALA A 10 15.19 -5.59 -1.36
C ALA A 10 14.67 -5.16 0.03
N THR A 11 15.41 -4.33 0.76
CA THR A 11 14.96 -3.75 2.03
C THR A 11 13.68 -2.93 1.86
N ARG A 12 13.61 -2.06 0.84
CA ARG A 12 12.41 -1.25 0.59
C ARG A 12 11.21 -2.11 0.18
N LEU A 13 11.43 -3.19 -0.56
CA LEU A 13 10.38 -4.16 -0.89
C LEU A 13 9.88 -4.90 0.36
N ALA A 14 10.78 -5.26 1.28
CA ALA A 14 10.39 -5.87 2.56
C ALA A 14 9.54 -4.92 3.42
N LEU A 15 9.85 -3.62 3.42
CA LEU A 15 9.02 -2.60 4.09
C LEU A 15 7.65 -2.45 3.44
N ILE A 16 7.55 -2.48 2.11
CA ILE A 16 6.22 -2.50 1.45
C ILE A 16 5.43 -3.75 1.87
N HIS A 17 6.09 -4.89 2.02
CA HIS A 17 5.45 -6.12 2.45
C HIS A 17 4.97 -6.07 3.92
N SER A 18 5.64 -5.32 4.80
CA SER A 18 5.11 -5.13 6.16
C SER A 18 3.80 -4.35 6.16
N GLU A 19 3.66 -3.29 5.34
CA GLU A 19 2.39 -2.56 5.21
C GLU A 19 1.24 -3.47 4.68
N VAL A 20 1.56 -4.42 3.78
CA VAL A 20 0.60 -5.44 3.33
C VAL A 20 0.17 -6.36 4.48
N SER A 21 1.09 -6.66 5.39
CA SER A 21 0.79 -7.48 6.57
C SER A 21 -0.08 -6.71 7.57
N GLU A 22 0.17 -5.41 7.77
CA GLU A 22 -0.67 -4.51 8.59
C GLU A 22 -2.10 -4.40 8.01
N ALA A 23 -2.22 -4.28 6.69
CA ALA A 23 -3.52 -4.31 6.01
C ALA A 23 -4.27 -5.64 6.24
N LEU A 24 -3.56 -6.78 6.22
CA LEU A 24 -4.15 -8.09 6.50
C LEU A 24 -4.55 -8.24 7.97
N GLU A 25 -3.79 -7.67 8.90
CA GLU A 25 -4.13 -7.64 10.32
C GLU A 25 -5.43 -6.88 10.57
N CYS A 26 -5.64 -5.76 9.89
CA CYS A 26 -6.91 -5.01 9.95
C CYS A 26 -8.12 -5.89 9.60
N ILE A 27 -8.01 -6.76 8.60
CA ILE A 27 -9.09 -7.67 8.17
C ILE A 27 -9.31 -8.81 9.19
N ARG A 28 -8.28 -9.16 9.97
CA ARG A 28 -8.36 -10.20 10.99
C ARG A 28 -8.90 -9.70 12.33
N ASP A 29 -9.05 -8.39 12.51
CA ASP A 29 -9.69 -7.83 13.69
C ASP A 29 -11.15 -8.32 13.75
N LYS A 30 -11.59 -8.72 14.95
CA LYS A 30 -12.97 -9.19 15.18
C LYS A 30 -14.02 -8.11 14.93
N ASN A 31 -13.59 -6.84 14.91
CA ASN A 31 -14.43 -5.68 14.65
C ASN A 31 -14.27 -5.14 13.23
N PHE A 32 -13.59 -5.89 12.34
CA PHE A 32 -13.47 -5.49 10.94
C PHE A 32 -14.86 -5.46 10.28
N ASP A 33 -15.25 -4.27 9.82
CA ASP A 33 -16.46 -4.07 9.03
C ASP A 33 -16.07 -4.04 7.53
N PRO A 34 -16.37 -5.10 6.76
CA PRO A 34 -16.03 -5.15 5.34
C PRO A 34 -16.78 -4.11 4.49
N ASP A 35 -17.94 -3.64 4.95
CA ASP A 35 -18.73 -2.61 4.28
C ASP A 35 -18.34 -1.19 4.78
N GLY A 36 -17.74 -1.14 5.96
CA GLY A 36 -17.14 0.04 6.58
C GLY A 36 -15.66 0.20 6.23
N LEU A 37 -15.36 0.51 4.96
CA LEU A 37 -14.05 0.95 4.42
C LEU A 37 -13.54 2.27 5.03
N MET A 38 -13.79 2.50 6.31
CA MET A 38 -13.64 3.75 6.99
C MET A 38 -12.20 3.97 7.43
N LEU A 39 -11.65 5.08 6.95
CA LEU A 39 -10.52 5.76 7.55
C LEU A 39 -10.98 6.32 8.89
N TYR A 40 -10.61 5.66 9.99
CA TYR A 40 -10.89 6.21 11.31
C TYR A 40 -9.64 6.89 11.85
N VAL A 41 -9.83 8.07 12.41
CA VAL A 41 -8.79 8.70 13.22
C VAL A 41 -8.86 8.04 14.59
N SER A 42 -7.81 7.29 14.92
CA SER A 42 -7.72 6.56 16.17
C SER A 42 -7.97 7.47 17.38
N SER A 43 -8.99 7.15 18.18
CA SER A 43 -9.24 7.83 19.45
C SER A 43 -8.15 7.57 20.49
N ARG A 44 -7.29 6.56 20.25
CA ARG A 44 -6.10 6.26 21.07
C ARG A 44 -4.86 7.03 20.61
N SER A 45 -4.85 7.50 19.36
CA SER A 45 -3.78 8.34 18.83
C SER A 45 -4.02 9.80 19.25
N ILE A 46 -3.56 10.17 20.44
CA ILE A 46 -3.49 11.58 20.82
C ILE A 46 -2.46 12.23 19.86
N PRO A 47 -2.82 13.32 19.15
CA PRO A 47 -1.86 13.98 18.28
C PRO A 47 -0.66 14.43 19.13
N PRO A 48 0.57 14.05 18.76
CA PRO A 48 1.74 14.18 19.63
C PRO A 48 2.19 15.64 19.83
N SER A 49 1.59 16.59 19.11
CA SER A 49 1.78 18.02 19.32
C SER A 49 0.58 18.83 18.81
N PRO A 50 0.43 20.12 19.22
CA PRO A 50 -0.70 20.98 18.87
C PRO A 50 -0.96 21.24 17.37
N ASN A 51 -0.13 20.74 16.46
CA ASN A 51 -0.28 20.91 15.00
C ASN A 51 -0.15 19.59 14.23
N MET A 52 -0.33 18.45 14.90
CA MET A 52 -0.24 17.14 14.25
C MET A 52 -1.61 16.49 14.15
N TYR A 53 -1.84 15.76 13.06
CA TYR A 53 -3.02 14.91 12.92
C TYR A 53 -2.78 13.60 13.66
N ALA A 54 -3.83 13.07 14.28
CA ALA A 54 -3.82 11.72 14.83
C ALA A 54 -3.63 10.71 13.68
N LYS A 55 -2.93 9.59 13.95
CA LYS A 55 -2.62 8.60 12.92
C LYS A 55 -3.96 8.04 12.37
N PRO A 56 -4.17 8.07 11.04
CA PRO A 56 -5.24 7.29 10.46
C PRO A 56 -4.98 5.80 10.71
N GLU A 57 -6.03 5.04 10.99
CA GLU A 57 -5.99 3.59 11.19
C GLU A 57 -7.02 2.89 10.30
N GLY A 58 -6.83 1.59 10.12
CA GLY A 58 -7.72 0.70 9.38
C GLY A 58 -7.25 0.39 7.97
N LEU A 59 -7.95 -0.53 7.29
CA LEU A 59 -7.55 -1.09 6.00
C LEU A 59 -7.26 -0.01 4.95
N ALA A 60 -8.08 1.04 4.86
CA ALA A 60 -7.87 2.13 3.92
C ALA A 60 -6.56 2.91 4.17
N SER A 61 -6.18 3.08 5.44
CA SER A 61 -4.90 3.71 5.82
C SER A 61 -3.72 2.85 5.39
N GLU A 62 -3.76 1.55 5.70
CA GLU A 62 -2.67 0.63 5.36
C GLU A 62 -2.52 0.46 3.84
N LEU A 63 -3.64 0.46 3.09
CA LEU A 63 -3.60 0.49 1.61
C LEU A 63 -2.95 1.77 1.08
N ALA A 64 -3.18 2.91 1.72
CA ALA A 64 -2.54 4.17 1.36
C ALA A 64 -1.02 4.12 1.65
N ASP A 65 -0.61 3.57 2.79
CA ASP A 65 0.80 3.41 3.15
C ASP A 65 1.54 2.51 2.14
N ILE A 66 0.92 1.42 1.67
CA ILE A 66 1.47 0.61 0.57
C ILE A 66 1.72 1.46 -0.68
N ILE A 67 0.73 2.26 -1.11
CA ILE A 67 0.86 3.12 -2.30
C ILE A 67 1.99 4.12 -2.12
N ILE A 68 2.04 4.80 -0.98
CA ILE A 68 3.07 5.81 -0.67
C ILE A 68 4.47 5.18 -0.73
N ARG A 69 4.66 4.02 -0.09
CA ARG A 69 5.95 3.29 -0.09
C ARG A 69 6.39 2.87 -1.50
N VAL A 70 5.45 2.44 -2.34
CA VAL A 70 5.72 2.08 -3.74
C VAL A 70 6.16 3.31 -4.54
N LEU A 71 5.48 4.45 -4.36
CA LEU A 71 5.82 5.70 -5.03
C LEU A 71 7.17 6.25 -4.58
N ASP A 72 7.49 6.18 -3.29
CA ASP A 72 8.81 6.54 -2.74
C ASP A 72 9.92 5.69 -3.36
N LEU A 73 9.72 4.37 -3.46
CA LEU A 73 10.68 3.48 -4.09
C LEU A 73 10.85 3.81 -5.58
N ALA A 74 9.75 4.08 -6.29
CA ALA A 74 9.81 4.45 -7.70
C ALA A 74 10.59 5.76 -7.92
N SER A 75 10.34 6.76 -7.08
CA SER A 75 11.06 8.04 -7.07
C SER A 75 12.56 7.84 -6.83
N ALA A 76 12.92 7.07 -5.80
CA ALA A 76 14.32 6.74 -5.48
C ALA A 76 15.05 6.01 -6.63
N LEU A 77 14.32 5.19 -7.39
CA LEU A 77 14.85 4.46 -8.54
C LEU A 77 14.76 5.23 -9.86
N LYS A 78 14.19 6.44 -9.87
CA LYS A 78 13.91 7.25 -11.07
C LYS A 78 13.07 6.49 -12.10
N ILE A 79 12.11 5.70 -11.62
CA ILE A 79 11.15 4.98 -12.45
C ILE A 79 9.96 5.91 -12.73
N ASP A 80 9.62 6.10 -14.00
CA ASP A 80 8.34 6.71 -14.38
C ASP A 80 7.21 5.70 -14.14
N ILE A 81 6.77 5.64 -12.89
CA ILE A 81 5.72 4.72 -12.43
C ILE A 81 4.38 5.02 -13.08
N GLY A 82 4.11 6.28 -13.45
CA GLY A 82 2.90 6.69 -14.15
C GLY A 82 2.84 6.08 -15.55
N ALA A 83 3.92 6.24 -16.33
CA ALA A 83 4.02 5.63 -17.66
C ALA A 83 3.96 4.09 -17.58
N ALA A 84 4.65 3.49 -16.61
CA ALA A 84 4.62 2.04 -16.39
C ALA A 84 3.19 1.53 -16.06
N LEU A 85 2.44 2.26 -15.22
CA LEU A 85 1.06 1.93 -14.88
C LEU A 85 0.14 2.00 -16.10
N VAL A 86 0.25 3.07 -16.91
CA VAL A 86 -0.54 3.23 -18.15
C VAL A 86 -0.23 2.11 -19.14
N ALA A 87 1.05 1.80 -19.35
CA ALA A 87 1.47 0.71 -20.23
C ALA A 87 0.92 -0.64 -19.75
N LYS A 88 0.99 -0.90 -18.44
CA LYS A 88 0.46 -2.13 -17.83
C LYS A 88 -1.06 -2.22 -17.94
N ALA A 89 -1.77 -1.12 -17.73
CA ALA A 89 -3.23 -1.05 -17.85
C ALA A 89 -3.67 -1.36 -19.29
N ARG A 90 -3.01 -0.77 -20.30
CA ARG A 90 -3.27 -1.07 -21.72
C ARG A 90 -3.06 -2.56 -22.03
N TYR A 91 -1.94 -3.14 -21.58
CA TYR A 91 -1.70 -4.57 -21.74
C TYR A 91 -2.75 -5.43 -21.01
N ASN A 92 -3.13 -5.08 -19.78
CA ASN A 92 -4.16 -5.80 -19.03
C ASN A 92 -5.51 -5.79 -19.76
N ALA A 93 -5.87 -4.69 -20.41
CA ALA A 93 -7.09 -4.57 -21.23
C ALA A 93 -7.07 -5.49 -22.47
N THR A 94 -5.90 -5.88 -22.97
CA THR A 94 -5.78 -6.84 -24.08
C THR A 94 -5.84 -8.31 -23.64
N ARG A 95 -5.80 -8.60 -22.33
CA ARG A 95 -5.81 -9.98 -21.87
C ARG A 95 -7.19 -10.60 -22.11
N PRO A 96 -7.27 -11.81 -22.69
CA PRO A 96 -8.54 -12.52 -22.77
C PRO A 96 -9.09 -12.68 -21.35
N HIS A 97 -10.39 -12.46 -21.18
CA HIS A 97 -11.07 -12.67 -19.90
C HIS A 97 -10.82 -14.11 -19.44
N LYS A 98 -9.87 -14.30 -18.53
CA LYS A 98 -9.72 -15.56 -17.83
C LYS A 98 -10.82 -15.59 -16.77
N HIS A 99 -11.94 -16.21 -17.09
CA HIS A 99 -12.96 -16.59 -16.11
C HIS A 99 -12.32 -17.55 -15.11
N GLY A 100 -11.81 -16.99 -14.02
CA GLY A 100 -11.28 -17.71 -12.87
C GLY A 100 -11.98 -17.34 -11.57
N GLY A 101 -13.15 -16.71 -11.63
CA GLY A 101 -14.11 -16.64 -10.51
C GLY A 101 -13.60 -16.14 -9.17
N LYS A 102 -12.53 -15.35 -9.12
CA LYS A 102 -12.10 -14.72 -7.85
C LYS A 102 -12.72 -13.34 -7.76
N ALA A 103 -13.97 -13.32 -7.29
CA ALA A 103 -14.51 -12.15 -6.63
C ALA A 103 -13.64 -11.86 -5.39
N ILE A 104 -13.39 -10.58 -5.14
CA ILE A 104 -12.89 -10.09 -3.86
C ILE A 104 -14.07 -10.09 -2.89
#